data_AF-I1NFK4-F1
#
_entry.id   AF-I1NFK4-F1
#
_cell.length_a   1.000
_cell.length_b   1.000
_cell.length_c   1.000
_cell.angle_alpha   90.00
_cell.angle_beta   90.00
_cell.angle_gamma   90.00
#
_symmetry.space_group_name_H-M   'P 1'
#
loop_
_entity.id
_entity.type
_entity.pdbx_description
1 polymer ?
#
loop_
_entity_poly.entity_id
_entity_poly.type
_entity_poly.pdbx_seq_one_letter_code
_entity_poly.pdbx_strand_id
1 'polypeptide(L)'
;MEYYKIQLVVIVSLMIVLPNTQGWGEDGHAIICRIAQSRLSDSAANAVKNLLPEYAQNDLGNVCSWADRVRFYLHWSAPLHFADTPDNLCNYQYDRDCKDQDGVKGRCVVGAIKNYTDQLLDYGKNTQNNLTQALMFLSHFMGDVHQPLHVGFTSDRGANSINVHWYTRKQNLHHVWDVNIIETAEERFYDSNIDEFTNAIQENITKTWSDQVLGWETCDSKETACPDIYASEGVQAACQWAYKGAPEGSVLEDDYFLSRLPVVSLRLAQGGVRLAATLNRIFG
;
A
#
# COMPACT_ATOMS: atom_id res chain seq x y z
N MET A 1 -23.47 62.83 -9.13
CA MET A 1 -23.81 61.40 -9.21
C MET A 1 -22.51 60.62 -9.03
N GLU A 2 -22.22 60.25 -7.78
CA GLU A 2 -21.06 59.44 -7.42
C GLU A 2 -21.38 57.97 -7.71
N TYR A 3 -20.60 57.34 -8.59
CA TYR A 3 -20.66 55.89 -8.82
C TYR A 3 -19.47 55.25 -8.12
N TYR A 4 -19.69 54.76 -6.90
CA TYR A 4 -18.74 53.92 -6.18
C TYR A 4 -18.62 52.57 -6.90
N LYS A 5 -17.48 52.35 -7.57
CA LYS A 5 -17.14 51.07 -8.20
C LYS A 5 -16.81 50.06 -7.10
N ILE A 6 -17.72 49.12 -6.86
CA ILE A 6 -17.50 47.96 -5.99
C ILE A 6 -16.43 47.09 -6.65
N GLN A 7 -15.24 47.05 -6.06
CA GLN A 7 -14.17 46.13 -6.48
C GLN A 7 -14.54 44.72 -6.01
N LEU A 8 -14.88 43.87 -6.98
CA LEU A 8 -15.12 42.44 -6.75
C LEU A 8 -13.77 41.79 -6.40
N VAL A 9 -13.54 41.49 -5.12
CA VAL A 9 -12.39 40.70 -4.69
C VAL A 9 -12.69 39.25 -5.04
N VAL A 10 -12.10 38.76 -6.13
CA VAL A 10 -12.13 37.34 -6.50
C VAL A 10 -11.20 36.61 -5.55
N ILE A 11 -11.77 35.93 -4.55
CA ILE A 11 -11.03 34.98 -3.72
C ILE A 11 -10.79 33.74 -4.57
N VAL A 12 -9.61 33.66 -5.18
CA VAL A 12 -9.12 32.43 -5.81
C VAL A 12 -8.79 31.46 -4.67
N SER A 13 -9.69 30.53 -4.39
CA SER A 13 -9.40 29.39 -3.52
C SER A 13 -8.36 28.52 -4.21
N LEU A 14 -7.09 28.69 -3.84
CA LEU A 14 -6.02 27.80 -4.26
C LEU A 14 -6.26 26.45 -3.59
N MET A 15 -6.92 25.51 -4.29
CA MET A 15 -6.89 24.11 -3.91
C MET A 15 -5.45 23.64 -4.06
N ILE A 16 -4.70 23.71 -2.96
CA ILE A 16 -3.43 23.01 -2.85
C ILE A 16 -3.79 21.52 -2.91
N VAL A 17 -3.58 20.92 -4.08
CA VAL A 17 -3.59 19.46 -4.22
C VAL A 17 -2.35 18.99 -3.49
N LEU A 18 -2.49 18.72 -2.18
CA LEU A 18 -1.45 18.02 -1.45
C LEU A 18 -1.32 16.64 -2.12
N PRO A 19 -0.12 16.17 -2.47
CA PRO A 19 0.04 14.79 -2.88
C PRO A 19 -0.45 13.93 -1.71
N ASN A 20 -1.53 13.19 -1.95
CA ASN A 20 -2.06 12.26 -0.97
C ASN A 20 -0.91 11.28 -0.67
N THR A 21 -0.53 11.11 0.59
CA THR A 21 0.55 10.19 1.00
C THR A 21 0.07 8.73 0.87
N GLN A 22 -0.47 8.32 -0.26
CA GLN A 22 -1.13 7.01 -0.39
C GLN A 22 -0.11 5.89 -0.25
N GLY A 23 -0.58 4.70 0.12
CA GLY A 23 0.13 3.44 -0.05
C GLY A 23 0.60 3.21 -1.48
N TRP A 24 0.32 2.02 -1.98
CA TRP A 24 -0.02 2.03 -3.41
C TRP A 24 -1.12 3.07 -3.67
N GLY A 25 -1.20 3.60 -4.88
CA GLY A 25 -2.39 4.34 -5.30
C GLY A 25 -3.65 3.48 -5.17
N GLU A 26 -4.81 4.08 -5.47
CA GLU A 26 -6.10 3.36 -5.44
C GLU A 26 -6.05 2.04 -6.22
N ASP A 27 -5.45 2.04 -7.41
CA ASP A 27 -5.36 0.85 -8.25
C ASP A 27 -4.43 -0.22 -7.68
N GLY A 28 -3.25 0.13 -7.16
CA GLY A 28 -2.36 -0.87 -6.57
C GLY A 28 -2.93 -1.52 -5.31
N HIS A 29 -3.68 -0.78 -4.49
CA HIS A 29 -4.45 -1.38 -3.40
C HIS A 29 -5.56 -2.30 -3.93
N ALA A 30 -6.34 -1.84 -4.90
CA ALA A 30 -7.40 -2.64 -5.48
C ALA A 30 -6.87 -3.95 -6.09
N ILE A 31 -5.75 -3.90 -6.82
CA ILE A 31 -5.04 -5.07 -7.38
C ILE A 31 -4.68 -6.06 -6.27
N ILE A 32 -4.00 -5.61 -5.21
CA ILE A 32 -3.61 -6.46 -4.09
C ILE A 32 -4.82 -7.15 -3.46
N CYS A 33 -5.87 -6.38 -3.20
CA CYS A 33 -7.07 -6.91 -2.57
C CYS A 33 -7.86 -7.87 -3.48
N ARG A 34 -7.89 -7.65 -4.79
CA ARG A 34 -8.52 -8.56 -5.76
C ARG A 34 -7.73 -9.86 -5.92
N ILE A 35 -6.39 -9.78 -5.99
CA ILE A 35 -5.52 -10.97 -5.95
C ILE A 35 -5.73 -11.75 -4.65
N ALA A 36 -5.84 -11.05 -3.51
CA ALA A 36 -6.07 -11.71 -2.24
C ALA A 36 -7.42 -12.44 -2.23
N GLN A 37 -8.47 -11.75 -2.67
CA GLN A 37 -9.82 -12.26 -2.67
C GLN A 37 -10.00 -13.51 -3.54
N SER A 38 -9.33 -13.58 -4.69
CA SER A 38 -9.37 -14.76 -5.58
C SER A 38 -8.68 -16.00 -5.00
N ARG A 39 -7.89 -15.83 -3.92
CA ARG A 39 -7.10 -16.89 -3.26
C ARG A 39 -7.61 -17.23 -1.85
N LEU A 40 -8.77 -16.71 -1.46
CA LEU A 40 -9.38 -17.05 -0.18
C LEU A 40 -9.90 -18.48 -0.18
N SER A 41 -9.77 -19.17 0.95
CA SER A 41 -10.50 -20.40 1.24
C SER A 41 -12.00 -20.11 1.33
N ASP A 42 -12.85 -21.13 1.20
CA ASP A 42 -14.31 -20.95 1.30
C ASP A 42 -14.73 -20.30 2.64
N SER A 43 -14.06 -20.67 3.74
CA SER A 43 -14.34 -20.08 5.05
C SER A 43 -13.93 -18.60 5.11
N ALA A 44 -12.72 -18.28 4.62
CA ALA A 44 -12.23 -16.92 4.58
C ALA A 44 -13.05 -16.03 3.63
N ALA A 45 -13.45 -16.55 2.47
CA ALA A 45 -14.32 -15.84 1.53
C ALA A 45 -15.67 -15.51 2.15
N ASN A 46 -16.27 -16.46 2.89
CA ASN A 46 -17.53 -16.23 3.60
C ASN A 46 -17.38 -15.19 4.73
N ALA A 47 -16.30 -15.28 5.52
CA ALA A 47 -16.03 -14.32 6.58
C ALA A 47 -15.80 -12.90 6.04
N VAL A 48 -14.98 -12.76 5.00
CA VAL A 48 -14.73 -11.49 4.30
C VAL A 48 -16.03 -10.91 3.75
N LYS A 49 -16.85 -11.72 3.06
CA LYS A 49 -18.17 -11.31 2.57
C LYS A 49 -19.08 -10.77 3.69
N ASN A 50 -19.08 -11.43 4.85
CA ASN A 50 -19.91 -11.03 6.00
C ASN A 50 -19.41 -9.75 6.67
N LEU A 51 -18.11 -9.48 6.63
CA LEU A 51 -17.50 -8.29 7.23
C LEU A 51 -17.52 -7.08 6.31
N LEU A 52 -17.51 -7.28 4.99
CA LEU A 52 -17.53 -6.19 4.02
C LEU A 52 -18.82 -5.36 4.12
N PRO A 53 -18.72 -4.03 4.05
CA PRO A 53 -19.91 -3.19 3.99
C PRO A 53 -20.64 -3.39 2.66
N GLU A 54 -21.96 -3.20 2.66
CA GLU A 54 -22.82 -3.45 1.48
C GLU A 54 -22.34 -2.70 0.22
N TYR A 55 -21.87 -1.45 0.37
CA TYR A 55 -21.39 -0.64 -0.75
C TYR A 55 -20.12 -1.21 -1.42
N ALA A 56 -19.39 -2.10 -0.76
CA ALA A 56 -18.25 -2.80 -1.35
C ALA A 56 -18.70 -3.82 -2.42
N GLN A 57 -19.98 -4.21 -2.43
CA GLN A 57 -20.55 -5.17 -3.39
C GLN A 57 -19.79 -6.50 -3.41
N ASN A 58 -19.33 -6.95 -2.24
CA ASN A 58 -18.51 -8.15 -2.08
C ASN A 58 -17.19 -8.13 -2.88
N ASP A 59 -16.65 -6.95 -3.19
CA ASP A 59 -15.30 -6.77 -3.75
C ASP A 59 -14.43 -6.06 -2.70
N LEU A 60 -13.41 -6.75 -2.20
CA LEU A 60 -12.45 -6.23 -1.23
C LEU A 60 -11.62 -5.09 -1.84
N GLY A 61 -11.38 -5.11 -3.16
CA GLY A 61 -10.70 -4.05 -3.90
C GLY A 61 -11.39 -2.69 -3.74
N ASN A 62 -12.74 -2.67 -3.73
CA ASN A 62 -13.53 -1.44 -3.59
C ASN A 62 -13.36 -0.72 -2.23
N VAL A 63 -12.80 -1.41 -1.23
CA VAL A 63 -12.54 -0.83 0.10
C VAL A 63 -11.06 -0.80 0.46
N CYS A 64 -10.18 -1.32 -0.39
CA CYS A 64 -8.76 -1.45 -0.07
C CYS A 64 -8.05 -0.10 0.06
N SER A 65 -8.53 0.94 -0.65
CA SER A 65 -8.06 2.33 -0.55
C SER A 65 -8.75 3.13 0.58
N TRP A 66 -9.62 2.52 1.38
CA TRP A 66 -10.40 3.24 2.40
C TRP A 66 -9.55 3.86 3.51
N ALA A 67 -8.51 3.17 4.00
CA ALA A 67 -7.69 3.66 5.11
C ALA A 67 -6.99 4.98 4.76
N ASP A 68 -6.53 5.11 3.52
CA ASP A 68 -5.93 6.34 2.98
C ASP A 68 -6.88 7.54 2.98
N ARG A 69 -8.17 7.30 2.76
CA ARG A 69 -9.19 8.36 2.82
C ARG A 69 -9.50 8.75 4.26
N VAL A 70 -9.61 7.77 5.16
CA VAL A 70 -10.06 8.06 6.53
C VAL A 70 -8.99 8.66 7.42
N ARG A 71 -7.70 8.48 7.15
CA ARG A 71 -6.63 9.07 7.99
C ARG A 71 -6.67 10.59 8.12
N PHE A 72 -7.29 11.29 7.17
CA PHE A 72 -7.49 12.74 7.22
C PHE A 72 -8.58 13.15 8.22
N TYR A 73 -9.42 12.21 8.66
CA TYR A 73 -10.45 12.40 9.69
C TYR A 73 -10.06 11.66 10.98
N LEU A 74 -9.50 10.45 10.83
CA LEU A 74 -8.92 9.60 11.85
C LEU A 74 -7.40 9.81 11.90
N HIS A 75 -6.96 11.00 12.29
CA HIS A 75 -5.54 11.39 12.30
C HIS A 75 -4.61 10.41 13.04
N TRP A 76 -5.15 9.68 14.03
CA TRP A 76 -4.41 8.66 14.75
C TRP A 76 -3.96 7.49 13.84
N SER A 77 -4.59 7.27 12.69
CA SER A 77 -4.24 6.18 11.77
C SER A 77 -3.13 6.56 10.80
N ALA A 78 -2.83 7.86 10.60
CA ALA A 78 -1.84 8.30 9.62
C ALA A 78 -0.43 7.69 9.81
N PRO A 79 0.12 7.56 11.04
CA PRO A 79 1.42 6.92 11.24
C PRO A 79 1.42 5.40 10.98
N LEU A 80 0.24 4.79 10.86
CA LEU A 80 0.12 3.34 10.64
C LEU A 80 0.36 2.93 9.20
N HIS A 81 0.58 3.87 8.28
CA HIS A 81 0.76 3.57 6.86
C HIS A 81 2.21 3.26 6.48
N PHE A 82 3.20 3.54 7.32
CA PHE A 82 4.61 3.37 6.97
C PHE A 82 5.45 2.90 8.16
N ALA A 83 6.70 2.52 7.89
CA ALA A 83 7.72 2.21 8.88
C ALA A 83 9.10 2.59 8.33
N ASP A 84 9.30 3.89 8.12
CA ASP A 84 10.56 4.44 7.62
C ASP A 84 11.76 3.98 8.48
N THR A 85 12.85 3.72 7.78
CA THR A 85 14.09 3.19 8.35
C THR A 85 15.20 4.25 8.33
N PRO A 86 16.25 4.11 9.15
CA PRO A 86 17.41 4.99 9.06
C PRO A 86 18.04 4.99 7.67
N ASP A 87 18.44 6.16 7.20
CA ASP A 87 18.97 6.38 5.86
C ASP A 87 20.09 5.39 5.50
N ASN A 88 20.00 4.81 4.30
CA ASN A 88 20.98 3.90 3.72
C ASN A 88 21.22 2.60 4.51
N LEU A 89 20.43 2.31 5.55
CA LEU A 89 20.62 1.13 6.37
C LEU A 89 20.12 -0.15 5.68
N CYS A 90 19.14 -0.01 4.78
CA CYS A 90 18.64 -1.07 3.90
C CYS A 90 18.22 -2.36 4.63
N ASN A 91 17.82 -2.23 5.90
CA ASN A 91 17.26 -3.29 6.71
C ASN A 91 16.21 -2.70 7.65
N TYR A 92 15.25 -3.54 8.03
CA TYR A 92 14.19 -3.20 8.97
C TYR A 92 14.40 -3.94 10.29
N GLN A 93 14.16 -3.25 11.41
CA GLN A 93 14.15 -3.83 12.75
C GLN A 93 12.97 -3.27 13.55
N TYR A 94 12.07 -4.15 13.99
CA TYR A 94 10.83 -3.76 14.69
C TYR A 94 11.06 -2.79 15.86
N ASP A 95 11.97 -3.13 16.77
CA ASP A 95 12.25 -2.32 17.96
C ASP A 95 12.83 -0.94 17.66
N ARG A 96 13.49 -0.79 16.52
CA ARG A 96 14.14 0.45 16.07
C ARG A 96 13.16 1.32 15.28
N ASP A 97 12.45 0.71 14.35
CA ASP A 97 11.76 1.38 13.25
C ASP A 97 10.24 1.45 13.44
N CYS A 98 9.62 0.49 14.15
CA CYS A 98 8.17 0.52 14.34
C CYS A 98 7.75 1.47 15.45
N LYS A 99 7.67 2.76 15.12
CA LYS A 99 7.24 3.83 16.00
C LYS A 99 6.67 4.99 15.20
N ASP A 100 5.81 5.79 15.83
CA ASP A 100 5.34 7.04 15.23
C ASP A 100 6.32 8.19 15.48
N GLN A 101 5.96 9.40 15.02
CA GLN A 101 6.77 10.62 15.17
C GLN A 101 7.04 11.01 16.62
N ASP A 102 6.21 10.56 17.57
CA ASP A 102 6.36 10.81 19.00
C ASP A 102 7.17 9.70 19.69
N GLY A 103 7.66 8.72 18.92
CA GLY A 103 8.46 7.60 19.40
C GLY A 103 7.62 6.50 20.06
N VAL A 104 6.29 6.52 19.91
CA VAL A 104 5.42 5.50 20.50
C VAL A 104 5.58 4.19 19.71
N LYS A 105 6.14 3.18 20.38
CA LYS A 105 6.42 1.86 19.78
C LYS A 105 5.15 1.17 19.28
N GLY A 106 5.28 0.42 18.20
CA GLY A 106 4.21 -0.35 17.57
C GLY A 106 3.25 0.47 16.70
N ARG A 107 3.40 1.80 16.63
CA ARG A 107 2.57 2.69 15.81
C ARG A 107 3.21 2.92 14.44
N CYS A 108 3.24 1.85 13.64
CA CYS A 108 3.75 1.80 12.28
C CYS A 108 2.95 0.76 11.47
N VAL A 109 3.18 0.63 10.16
CA VAL A 109 2.49 -0.37 9.31
C VAL A 109 2.66 -1.82 9.77
N VAL A 110 3.87 -2.19 10.23
CA VAL A 110 4.15 -3.55 10.72
C VAL A 110 3.37 -3.85 12.01
N GLY A 111 3.35 -2.91 12.95
CA GLY A 111 2.58 -3.02 14.18
C GLY A 111 1.07 -2.98 13.93
N ALA A 112 0.62 -2.21 12.93
CA ALA A 112 -0.78 -2.18 12.51
C ALA A 112 -1.23 -3.52 11.94
N ILE A 113 -0.43 -4.16 11.07
CA ILE A 113 -0.71 -5.50 10.55
C ILE A 113 -0.86 -6.50 11.70
N LYS A 114 0.08 -6.52 12.67
CA LYS A 114 -0.03 -7.40 13.85
C LYS A 114 -1.34 -7.14 14.62
N ASN A 115 -1.61 -5.87 14.95
CA ASN A 115 -2.79 -5.47 15.72
C ASN A 115 -4.12 -5.83 15.03
N TYR A 116 -4.29 -5.51 13.75
CA TYR A 116 -5.55 -5.81 13.04
C TYR A 116 -5.69 -7.29 12.67
N THR A 117 -4.58 -8.01 12.52
CA THR A 117 -4.59 -9.48 12.47
C THR A 117 -5.15 -10.05 13.78
N ASP A 118 -4.63 -9.61 14.92
CA ASP A 118 -5.08 -10.06 16.25
C ASP A 118 -6.54 -9.73 16.51
N GLN A 119 -7.02 -8.55 16.09
CA GLN A 119 -8.43 -8.19 16.20
C GLN A 119 -9.33 -9.12 15.38
N LEU A 120 -8.93 -9.48 14.15
CA LEU A 120 -9.73 -10.37 13.31
C LEU A 120 -9.77 -11.82 13.82
N LEU A 121 -8.80 -12.25 14.64
CA LEU A 121 -8.87 -13.52 15.36
C LEU A 121 -10.06 -13.59 16.34
N ASP A 122 -10.71 -12.47 16.65
CA ASP A 122 -11.96 -12.44 17.43
C ASP A 122 -13.22 -12.71 16.61
N TYR A 123 -13.10 -12.99 15.31
CA TYR A 123 -14.26 -13.33 14.49
C TYR A 123 -15.05 -14.52 15.06
N GLY A 124 -16.37 -14.36 15.13
CA GLY A 124 -17.27 -15.32 15.76
C GLY A 124 -17.30 -15.29 17.30
N LYS A 125 -16.50 -14.45 17.96
CA LYS A 125 -16.52 -14.25 19.42
C LYS A 125 -17.33 -13.01 19.80
N ASN A 126 -17.64 -12.88 21.09
CA ASN A 126 -18.18 -11.64 21.65
C ASN A 126 -17.04 -10.63 21.85
N THR A 127 -16.82 -9.74 20.88
CA THR A 127 -15.76 -8.73 20.90
C THR A 127 -16.32 -7.33 20.75
N GLN A 128 -15.59 -6.35 21.30
CA GLN A 128 -15.88 -4.91 21.10
C GLN A 128 -15.15 -4.35 19.87
N ASN A 129 -14.29 -5.15 19.22
CA ASN A 129 -13.54 -4.74 18.05
C ASN A 129 -14.48 -4.55 16.84
N ASN A 130 -14.28 -3.48 16.09
CA ASN A 130 -14.96 -3.30 14.81
C ASN A 130 -14.25 -4.13 13.73
N LEU A 131 -14.71 -5.37 13.55
CA LEU A 131 -14.06 -6.34 12.64
C LEU A 131 -14.14 -5.92 11.16
N THR A 132 -15.15 -5.14 10.76
CA THR A 132 -15.20 -4.55 9.40
C THR A 132 -14.05 -3.58 9.20
N GLN A 133 -13.84 -2.66 10.15
CA GLN A 133 -12.69 -1.75 10.09
C GLN A 133 -11.36 -2.49 10.18
N ALA A 134 -11.27 -3.52 11.04
CA ALA A 134 -10.05 -4.32 11.14
C ALA A 134 -9.70 -5.04 9.82
N LEU A 135 -10.69 -5.59 9.11
CA LEU A 135 -10.51 -6.18 7.78
C LEU A 135 -10.01 -5.13 6.78
N MET A 136 -10.67 -3.97 6.72
CA MET A 136 -10.32 -2.92 5.77
C MET A 136 -8.92 -2.33 6.04
N PHE A 137 -8.59 -2.10 7.31
CA PHE A 137 -7.26 -1.65 7.72
C PHE A 137 -6.19 -2.70 7.43
N LEU A 138 -6.38 -3.96 7.81
CA LEU A 138 -5.42 -5.04 7.53
C LEU A 138 -5.16 -5.17 6.02
N SER A 139 -6.22 -5.15 5.22
CA SER A 139 -6.13 -5.28 3.77
C SER A 139 -5.35 -4.14 3.13
N HIS A 140 -5.59 -2.91 3.59
CA HIS A 140 -4.82 -1.74 3.18
C HIS A 140 -3.35 -1.82 3.60
N PHE A 141 -3.07 -2.07 4.88
CA PHE A 141 -1.70 -2.09 5.40
C PHE A 141 -0.85 -3.24 4.84
N MET A 142 -1.47 -4.35 4.45
CA MET A 142 -0.79 -5.38 3.68
C MET A 142 -0.33 -4.85 2.31
N GLY A 143 -1.07 -3.93 1.70
CA GLY A 143 -0.62 -3.18 0.53
C GLY A 143 0.55 -2.26 0.84
N ASP A 144 0.40 -1.42 1.86
CA ASP A 144 1.42 -0.43 2.26
C ASP A 144 2.78 -1.07 2.52
N VAL A 145 2.84 -2.13 3.34
CA VAL A 145 4.12 -2.79 3.67
C VAL A 145 4.81 -3.41 2.44
N HIS A 146 4.06 -3.61 1.35
CA HIS A 146 4.61 -4.10 0.09
C HIS A 146 5.07 -3.00 -0.85
N GLN A 147 4.65 -1.74 -0.67
CA GLN A 147 5.20 -0.58 -1.36
C GLN A 147 6.60 -0.28 -0.80
N PRO A 148 7.70 -0.45 -1.56
CA PRO A 148 9.06 -0.29 -1.05
C PRO A 148 9.35 1.03 -0.28
N LEU A 149 8.81 2.15 -0.75
CA LEU A 149 9.05 3.47 -0.15
C LEU A 149 8.20 3.75 1.09
N HIS A 150 7.24 2.88 1.46
CA HIS A 150 6.57 2.92 2.77
C HIS A 150 7.44 2.37 3.92
N VAL A 151 8.58 1.79 3.57
CA VAL A 151 9.64 1.36 4.49
C VAL A 151 10.97 1.95 4.03
N GLY A 152 10.91 3.15 3.46
CA GLY A 152 12.05 3.89 2.89
C GLY A 152 12.91 4.55 3.97
N PHE A 153 13.47 5.72 3.66
CA PHE A 153 14.37 6.45 4.55
C PHE A 153 13.64 7.54 5.35
N THR A 154 14.04 7.71 6.60
CA THR A 154 13.40 8.68 7.51
C THR A 154 13.64 10.13 7.08
N SER A 155 14.84 10.48 6.60
CA SER A 155 15.15 11.89 6.30
C SER A 155 14.40 12.45 5.10
N ASP A 156 14.06 11.59 4.13
CA ASP A 156 13.31 11.95 2.93
C ASP A 156 11.82 11.59 3.00
N ARG A 157 11.38 11.07 4.16
CA ARG A 157 9.99 10.68 4.45
C ARG A 157 9.49 9.64 3.45
N GLY A 158 10.26 8.57 3.24
CA GLY A 158 9.94 7.57 2.23
C GLY A 158 9.99 8.15 0.81
N ALA A 159 10.96 9.00 0.51
CA ALA A 159 11.15 9.71 -0.75
C ALA A 159 10.06 10.73 -1.14
N ASN A 160 9.16 11.11 -0.22
CA ASN A 160 8.19 12.17 -0.45
C ASN A 160 8.84 13.54 -0.69
N SER A 161 10.06 13.76 -0.17
CA SER A 161 10.80 15.01 -0.39
C SER A 161 11.76 14.98 -1.57
N ILE A 162 11.78 13.90 -2.36
CA ILE A 162 12.61 13.79 -3.57
C ILE A 162 11.75 14.16 -4.77
N ASN A 163 11.91 15.38 -5.28
CA ASN A 163 11.21 15.84 -6.47
C ASN A 163 11.88 15.30 -7.73
N VAL A 164 11.07 14.79 -8.66
CA VAL A 164 11.50 14.22 -9.93
C VAL A 164 10.55 14.66 -11.03
N HIS A 165 10.87 14.32 -12.28
CA HIS A 165 9.91 14.36 -13.37
C HIS A 165 9.59 12.93 -13.79
N TRP A 166 8.31 12.55 -13.78
CA TRP A 166 7.84 11.35 -14.46
C TRP A 166 7.54 11.73 -15.90
N TYR A 167 8.43 11.34 -16.81
CA TYR A 167 8.50 11.89 -18.16
C TYR A 167 8.46 13.43 -18.14
N THR A 168 7.36 14.03 -18.59
CA THR A 168 7.20 15.50 -18.67
C THR A 168 6.52 16.11 -17.44
N ARG A 169 6.01 15.30 -16.51
CA ARG A 169 5.20 15.76 -15.36
C ARG A 169 6.05 15.84 -14.09
N LYS A 170 5.99 16.97 -13.39
CA LYS A 170 6.59 17.10 -12.05
C LYS A 170 5.90 16.18 -11.07
N GLN A 171 6.68 15.42 -10.31
CA GLN A 171 6.22 14.49 -9.28
C GLN A 171 7.22 14.44 -8.12
N ASN A 172 6.89 13.66 -7.08
CA ASN A 172 7.88 13.19 -6.12
C ASN A 172 8.10 11.68 -6.32
N LEU A 173 9.24 11.17 -5.88
CA LEU A 173 9.64 9.78 -6.12
C LEU A 173 8.69 8.77 -5.43
N HIS A 174 8.13 9.10 -4.27
CA HIS A 174 7.13 8.26 -3.60
C HIS A 174 5.92 8.04 -4.49
N HIS A 175 5.33 9.12 -5.00
CA HIS A 175 4.16 9.07 -5.89
C HIS A 175 4.42 8.35 -7.21
N VAL A 176 5.66 8.38 -7.73
CA VAL A 176 6.03 7.59 -8.91
C VAL A 176 5.85 6.09 -8.66
N TRP A 177 6.19 5.62 -7.47
CA TRP A 177 6.02 4.23 -7.08
C TRP A 177 4.57 3.90 -6.73
N ASP A 178 3.88 4.76 -5.97
CA ASP A 178 2.49 4.54 -5.60
C ASP A 178 1.57 4.42 -6.82
N VAL A 179 1.76 5.33 -7.78
CA VAL A 179 0.77 5.61 -8.82
C VAL A 179 1.38 5.48 -10.21
N ASN A 180 2.43 6.26 -10.52
CA ASN A 180 2.74 6.50 -11.93
C ASN A 180 3.29 5.26 -12.66
N ILE A 181 4.05 4.38 -12.00
CA ILE A 181 4.49 3.12 -12.62
C ILE A 181 3.27 2.22 -12.93
N ILE A 182 2.28 2.16 -12.04
CA ILE A 182 1.07 1.35 -12.24
C ILE A 182 0.24 1.93 -13.39
N GLU A 183 -0.13 3.20 -13.33
CA GLU A 183 -0.91 3.87 -14.39
C GLU A 183 -0.22 3.76 -15.76
N THR A 184 1.10 3.96 -15.81
CA THR A 184 1.85 3.84 -17.07
C THR A 184 1.85 2.42 -17.60
N ALA A 185 1.87 1.40 -16.73
CA ALA A 185 1.76 0.01 -17.14
C ALA A 185 0.35 -0.31 -17.65
N GLU A 186 -0.69 0.16 -16.97
CA GLU A 186 -2.08 0.01 -17.40
C GLU A 186 -2.31 0.64 -18.78
N GLU A 187 -1.90 1.89 -18.96
CA GLU A 187 -2.03 2.61 -20.22
C GLU A 187 -1.27 1.95 -21.38
N ARG A 188 -0.07 1.42 -21.13
CA ARG A 188 0.81 0.90 -22.20
C ARG A 188 0.62 -0.58 -22.52
N PHE A 189 0.24 -1.38 -21.53
CA PHE A 189 0.29 -2.84 -21.65
C PHE A 189 -1.03 -3.55 -21.34
N TYR A 190 -1.99 -2.87 -20.70
CA TYR A 190 -3.22 -3.50 -20.20
C TYR A 190 -4.49 -2.72 -20.56
N ASP A 191 -4.49 -2.03 -21.71
CA ASP A 191 -5.65 -1.32 -22.27
C ASP A 191 -6.33 -0.33 -21.30
N SER A 192 -5.54 0.32 -20.43
CA SER A 192 -6.04 1.19 -19.35
C SER A 192 -7.07 0.50 -18.44
N ASN A 193 -6.89 -0.80 -18.21
CA ASN A 193 -7.80 -1.62 -17.42
C ASN A 193 -7.05 -2.33 -16.28
N ILE A 194 -7.36 -1.91 -15.06
CA ILE A 194 -6.87 -2.51 -13.82
C ILE A 194 -7.11 -4.03 -13.73
N ASP A 195 -8.23 -4.54 -14.27
CA ASP A 195 -8.55 -5.96 -14.20
C ASP A 195 -7.63 -6.78 -15.12
N GLU A 196 -7.24 -6.24 -16.28
CA GLU A 196 -6.26 -6.89 -17.15
C GLU A 196 -4.87 -6.93 -16.48
N PHE A 197 -4.46 -5.85 -15.81
CA PHE A 197 -3.22 -5.87 -15.05
C PHE A 197 -3.27 -6.85 -13.87
N THR A 198 -4.39 -6.86 -13.13
CA THR A 198 -4.64 -7.82 -12.05
C THR A 198 -4.55 -9.26 -12.56
N ASN A 199 -5.18 -9.57 -13.70
CA ASN A 199 -5.16 -10.90 -14.31
C ASN A 199 -3.76 -11.31 -14.76
N ALA A 200 -2.98 -10.39 -15.34
CA ALA A 200 -1.59 -10.65 -15.72
C ALA A 200 -0.70 -10.99 -14.50
N ILE A 201 -0.90 -10.29 -13.38
CA ILE A 201 -0.20 -10.62 -12.12
C ILE A 201 -0.63 -11.99 -11.60
N GLN A 202 -1.93 -12.31 -11.60
CA GLN A 202 -2.43 -13.63 -11.19
C GLN A 202 -1.87 -14.76 -12.07
N GLU A 203 -1.78 -14.54 -13.38
CA GLU A 203 -1.16 -15.49 -14.29
C GLU A 203 0.31 -15.72 -13.92
N ASN A 204 1.08 -14.65 -13.68
CA ASN A 204 2.47 -14.76 -13.23
C ASN A 204 2.62 -15.48 -11.90
N ILE A 205 1.69 -15.29 -10.94
CA ILE A 205 1.66 -16.05 -9.68
C ILE A 205 1.54 -17.56 -9.96
N THR A 206 0.69 -17.96 -10.91
CA THR A 206 0.47 -19.39 -11.23
C THR A 206 1.53 -20.00 -12.13
N LYS A 207 2.25 -19.18 -12.90
CA LYS A 207 3.26 -19.61 -13.88
C LYS A 207 4.65 -19.19 -13.45
N THR A 208 5.03 -17.95 -13.73
CA THR A 208 6.39 -17.40 -13.53
C THR A 208 6.91 -17.52 -12.10
N TRP A 209 6.05 -17.36 -11.11
CA TRP A 209 6.40 -17.35 -9.69
C TRP A 209 5.86 -18.55 -8.91
N SER A 210 5.35 -19.60 -9.57
CA SER A 210 4.70 -20.75 -8.91
C SER A 210 5.56 -21.35 -7.79
N ASP A 211 6.87 -21.46 -8.03
CA ASP A 211 7.82 -22.07 -7.10
C ASP A 211 8.16 -21.17 -5.89
N GLN A 212 7.81 -19.89 -5.96
CA GLN A 212 8.04 -18.91 -4.89
C GLN A 212 6.79 -18.71 -4.01
N VAL A 213 5.60 -18.98 -4.55
CA VAL A 213 4.30 -18.72 -3.88
C VAL A 213 4.22 -19.41 -2.52
N LEU A 214 4.62 -20.67 -2.41
CA LEU A 214 4.62 -21.39 -1.13
C LEU A 214 5.44 -20.68 -0.06
N GLY A 215 6.59 -20.08 -0.45
CA GLY A 215 7.43 -19.28 0.43
C GLY A 215 6.78 -17.97 0.85
N TRP A 216 5.93 -17.37 0.02
CA TRP A 216 5.18 -16.15 0.37
C TRP A 216 3.99 -16.44 1.28
N GLU A 217 3.33 -17.58 1.09
CA GLU A 217 2.19 -18.03 1.89
C GLU A 217 2.62 -18.50 3.29
N THR A 218 3.84 -19.02 3.41
CA THR A 218 4.40 -19.51 4.67
C THR A 218 4.76 -18.36 5.61
N CYS A 219 4.31 -18.49 6.86
CA CYS A 219 4.72 -17.66 7.99
C CYS A 219 5.14 -18.60 9.13
N ASP A 220 5.88 -18.12 10.14
CA ASP A 220 6.24 -18.95 11.30
C ASP A 220 4.96 -19.55 11.90
N SER A 221 5.02 -20.84 12.26
CA SER A 221 3.96 -21.58 12.94
C SER A 221 3.32 -20.86 14.15
N LYS A 222 4.02 -19.91 14.77
CA LYS A 222 3.54 -19.14 15.93
C LYS A 222 2.88 -17.81 15.56
N GLU A 223 3.00 -17.34 14.33
CA GLU A 223 2.49 -16.04 13.88
C GLU A 223 1.40 -16.19 12.83
N THR A 224 0.34 -15.38 12.93
CA THR A 224 -0.73 -15.34 11.93
C THR A 224 -0.36 -14.48 10.71
N ALA A 225 0.54 -13.51 10.91
CA ALA A 225 1.13 -12.68 9.87
C ALA A 225 2.60 -12.39 10.20
N CYS A 226 3.45 -12.27 9.17
CA CYS A 226 4.90 -12.06 9.31
C CYS A 226 5.36 -10.70 8.74
N PRO A 227 4.78 -9.56 9.16
CA PRO A 227 5.01 -8.26 8.51
C PRO A 227 6.46 -7.76 8.62
N ASP A 228 7.24 -8.24 9.58
CA ASP A 228 8.66 -7.93 9.73
C ASP A 228 9.49 -8.37 8.50
N ILE A 229 9.16 -9.54 7.94
CA ILE A 229 9.78 -10.05 6.71
C ILE A 229 9.38 -9.14 5.54
N TYR A 230 8.11 -8.75 5.47
CA TYR A 230 7.57 -7.97 4.36
C TYR A 230 8.22 -6.58 4.31
N ALA A 231 8.38 -5.94 5.47
CA ALA A 231 9.09 -4.67 5.62
C ALA A 231 10.59 -4.81 5.30
N SER A 232 11.22 -5.89 5.73
CA SER A 232 12.64 -6.17 5.42
C SER A 232 12.89 -6.33 3.92
N GLU A 233 11.98 -6.97 3.20
CA GLU A 233 12.03 -7.05 1.74
C GLU A 233 11.72 -5.71 1.08
N GLY A 234 10.76 -4.94 1.61
CA GLY A 234 10.39 -3.63 1.09
C GLY A 234 11.55 -2.64 1.12
N VAL A 235 12.27 -2.52 2.25
CA VAL A 235 13.41 -1.60 2.36
C VAL A 235 14.59 -2.04 1.48
N GLN A 236 14.77 -3.35 1.29
CA GLN A 236 15.75 -3.87 0.33
C GLN A 236 15.38 -3.48 -1.10
N ALA A 237 14.11 -3.62 -1.48
CA ALA A 237 13.62 -3.18 -2.77
C ALA A 237 13.75 -1.66 -2.95
N ALA A 238 13.52 -0.87 -1.90
CA ALA A 238 13.68 0.58 -1.93
C ALA A 238 15.13 0.96 -2.24
N CYS A 239 16.09 0.39 -1.52
CA CYS A 239 17.51 0.64 -1.73
C CYS A 239 18.00 0.16 -3.10
N GLN A 240 17.59 -1.03 -3.53
CA GLN A 240 18.09 -1.63 -4.77
C GLN A 240 17.48 -0.97 -6.01
N TRP A 241 16.21 -0.56 -5.94
CA TRP A 241 15.43 -0.18 -7.11
C TRP A 241 14.83 1.22 -7.02
N ALA A 242 14.20 1.61 -5.91
CA ALA A 242 13.53 2.90 -5.80
C ALA A 242 14.49 4.09 -5.81
N TYR A 243 15.41 4.14 -4.84
CA TYR A 243 16.35 5.26 -4.73
C TYR A 243 17.42 5.28 -5.83
N LYS A 244 17.77 4.11 -6.37
CA LYS A 244 18.89 3.97 -7.31
C LYS A 244 18.59 4.67 -8.64
N GLY A 245 19.37 5.70 -8.96
CA GLY A 245 19.23 6.43 -10.23
C GLY A 245 18.06 7.44 -10.24
N ALA A 246 17.49 7.75 -9.07
CA ALA A 246 16.44 8.76 -8.93
C ALA A 246 16.81 9.86 -7.90
N PRO A 247 17.96 10.54 -8.03
CA PRO A 247 18.26 11.69 -7.17
C PRO A 247 17.30 12.86 -7.44
N GLU A 248 17.29 13.83 -6.54
CA GLU A 248 16.55 15.10 -6.68
C GLU A 248 16.74 15.72 -8.07
N GLY A 249 15.63 16.11 -8.69
CA GLY A 249 15.58 16.76 -10.01
C GLY A 249 15.74 15.81 -11.20
N SER A 250 15.89 14.51 -10.99
CA SER A 250 15.99 13.53 -12.07
C SER A 250 14.73 13.49 -12.96
N VAL A 251 14.93 13.10 -14.22
CA VAL A 251 13.86 12.78 -15.17
C VAL A 251 13.81 11.27 -15.31
N LEU A 252 12.69 10.67 -14.91
CA LEU A 252 12.46 9.24 -14.92
C LEU A 252 11.60 8.90 -16.14
N GLU A 253 12.19 8.18 -17.09
CA GLU A 253 11.56 7.79 -18.36
C GLU A 253 11.57 6.26 -18.52
N ASP A 254 11.57 5.76 -19.76
CA ASP A 254 11.44 4.34 -20.08
C ASP A 254 12.46 3.45 -19.38
N ASP A 255 13.73 3.86 -19.28
CA ASP A 255 14.76 3.06 -18.60
C ASP A 255 14.42 2.84 -17.12
N TYR A 256 13.90 3.86 -16.44
CA TYR A 256 13.48 3.74 -15.05
C TYR A 256 12.18 2.94 -14.94
N PHE A 257 11.17 3.28 -15.75
CA PHE A 257 9.88 2.58 -15.78
C PHE A 257 10.02 1.07 -16.02
N LEU A 258 10.66 0.69 -17.13
CA LEU A 258 10.75 -0.70 -17.56
C LEU A 258 11.59 -1.57 -16.61
N SER A 259 12.57 -0.99 -15.94
CA SER A 259 13.40 -1.72 -14.98
C SER A 259 12.73 -1.89 -13.60
N ARG A 260 11.73 -1.05 -13.26
CA ARG A 260 11.06 -1.07 -11.94
C ARG A 260 9.69 -1.73 -11.97
N LEU A 261 8.99 -1.70 -13.12
CA LEU A 261 7.71 -2.38 -13.28
C LEU A 261 7.75 -3.87 -12.83
N PRO A 262 8.78 -4.69 -13.14
CA PRO A 262 8.85 -6.05 -12.63
C PRO A 262 8.89 -6.14 -11.10
N VAL A 263 9.52 -5.17 -10.43
CA VAL A 263 9.56 -5.09 -8.96
C VAL A 263 8.20 -4.70 -8.41
N VAL A 264 7.55 -3.70 -9.01
CA VAL A 264 6.18 -3.30 -8.66
C VAL A 264 5.21 -4.48 -8.79
N SER A 265 5.19 -5.15 -9.95
CA SER A 265 4.34 -6.32 -10.18
C SER A 265 4.61 -7.45 -9.19
N LEU A 266 5.87 -7.71 -8.86
CA LEU A 266 6.25 -8.71 -7.85
C LEU A 266 5.75 -8.33 -6.45
N ARG A 267 5.87 -7.06 -6.05
CA ARG A 267 5.41 -6.58 -4.75
C ARG A 267 3.88 -6.59 -4.63
N LEU A 268 3.16 -6.22 -5.69
CA LEU A 268 1.70 -6.37 -5.77
C LEU A 268 1.29 -7.84 -5.63
N ALA A 269 1.97 -8.75 -6.33
CA ALA A 269 1.74 -10.19 -6.23
C ALA A 269 1.94 -10.71 -4.80
N GLN A 270 3.09 -10.37 -4.19
CA GLN A 270 3.42 -10.77 -2.82
C GLN A 270 2.39 -10.23 -1.82
N GLY A 271 1.98 -8.97 -1.96
CA GLY A 271 0.97 -8.35 -1.11
C GLY A 271 -0.36 -9.09 -1.17
N GLY A 272 -0.86 -9.41 -2.38
CA GLY A 272 -2.10 -10.14 -2.54
C GLY A 272 -2.04 -11.57 -2.00
N VAL A 273 -0.96 -12.31 -2.30
CA VAL A 273 -0.76 -13.68 -1.81
C VAL A 273 -0.65 -13.71 -0.28
N ARG A 274 0.08 -12.78 0.33
CA ARG A 274 0.26 -12.70 1.79
C ARG A 274 -0.99 -12.22 2.51
N LEU A 275 -1.77 -11.33 1.90
CA LEU A 275 -3.09 -10.95 2.41
C LEU A 275 -4.02 -12.18 2.44
N ALA A 276 -4.12 -12.91 1.32
CA ALA A 276 -4.92 -14.13 1.25
C ALA A 276 -4.47 -15.18 2.29
N ALA A 277 -3.17 -15.45 2.37
CA ALA A 277 -2.64 -16.45 3.30
C ALA A 277 -2.91 -16.05 4.77
N THR A 278 -2.79 -14.76 5.09
CA THR A 278 -3.12 -14.24 6.43
C THR A 278 -4.60 -14.39 6.73
N LEU A 279 -5.50 -13.97 5.82
CA LEU A 279 -6.95 -14.11 6.00
C LEU A 279 -7.38 -15.59 6.08
N ASN A 280 -6.74 -16.47 5.31
CA ASN A 280 -6.95 -17.92 5.37
C ASN A 280 -6.52 -18.52 6.70
N ARG A 281 -5.45 -18.01 7.34
CA ARG A 281 -5.07 -18.43 8.71
C ARG A 281 -6.00 -17.89 9.79
N ILE A 282 -6.60 -16.71 9.56
CA ILE A 282 -7.52 -16.10 10.52
C ILE A 282 -8.89 -16.80 10.49
N PHE A 283 -9.41 -17.08 9.30
CA PHE A 283 -10.79 -17.53 9.10
C PHE A 283 -10.93 -18.99 8.64
N GLY A 284 -9.85 -19.63 8.19
CA GLY A 284 -9.84 -21.04 7.75
C GLY A 284 -9.66 -21.99 8.92
#